data_AF-A0A7C1KUR7-F1
#
_entry.id   AF-A0A7C1KUR7-F1
#
_cell.length_a   1.000
_cell.length_b   1.000
_cell.length_c   1.000
_cell.angle_alpha   90.00
_cell.angle_beta   90.00
_cell.angle_gamma   90.00
#
_symmetry.space_group_name_H-M   'P 1'
#
loop_
_entity.id
_entity.type
_entity.pdbx_description
1 polymer ?
#
loop_
_entity_poly.entity_id
_entity_poly.type
_entity_poly.pdbx_seq_one_letter_code
_entity_poly.pdbx_strand_id
1 'polypeptide(L)'
;MSVNSEVIQAVKDEFREDIIYAVDRKDRRIVLTVKKDSLKKLCKFLKEKQGFDHLTSIAAVDRSGLITGMREKQLLYYNDFEVVYHTWSHSKKTLIEIKVAVPKDQASVPTVTDVWSTANWQERETYDLMGVKFEGHPDLRRLLMPEWWKGHPLRKDYEMAPGKWFLSESDEKEEYVLDYQKPVFPLDLNLPEKVKAEQVSEMILRIGPVHPGNHGPWLINVKLDGEVVIDIDPQIGYIHRGLEKIAENRTWTQYLPLSDRYCWLTALSNNMSYVLAVEDILDVEAPPRAQYLRTIMLELNRLASHLLWLAAMGIDLGNLTGFFYPFREREWILDLLEMASGNRMNYNYGRFGGVIFDVDDKFVEKAKKTMKIFRPRLAEYE
;
A
#
# COMPACT_ATOMS: atom_id res chain seq x y z
N MET A 1 29.46 -16.35 -3.90
CA MET A 1 29.53 -14.91 -3.53
C MET A 1 28.30 -14.59 -2.69
N SER A 2 28.11 -13.38 -2.15
CA SER A 2 26.77 -13.07 -1.60
C SER A 2 25.77 -13.05 -2.75
N VAL A 3 24.53 -13.51 -2.54
CA VAL A 3 23.46 -13.46 -3.56
C VAL A 3 23.33 -12.06 -4.14
N ASN A 4 23.50 -11.04 -3.29
CA ASN A 4 23.49 -9.64 -3.71
C ASN A 4 24.65 -9.30 -4.66
N SER A 5 25.87 -9.76 -4.38
CA SER A 5 27.02 -9.54 -5.24
C SER A 5 26.84 -10.19 -6.61
N GLU A 6 26.26 -11.40 -6.66
CA GLU A 6 26.00 -12.13 -7.91
C GLU A 6 24.97 -11.40 -8.77
N VAL A 7 23.89 -10.92 -8.16
CA VAL A 7 22.86 -10.13 -8.86
C VAL A 7 23.43 -8.79 -9.34
N ILE A 8 24.20 -8.08 -8.50
CA ILE A 8 24.84 -6.82 -8.88
C ILE A 8 25.82 -7.05 -10.05
N GLN A 9 26.59 -8.14 -10.02
CA GLN A 9 27.52 -8.45 -11.09
C GLN A 9 26.77 -8.74 -12.40
N ALA A 10 25.73 -9.58 -12.35
CA ALA A 10 24.91 -9.88 -13.53
C ALA A 10 24.26 -8.62 -14.13
N VAL A 11 23.81 -7.69 -13.28
CA VAL A 11 23.24 -6.41 -13.73
C VAL A 11 24.32 -5.51 -14.33
N LYS A 12 25.53 -5.47 -13.75
CA LYS A 12 26.68 -4.73 -14.31
C LYS A 12 27.19 -5.30 -15.63
N ASP A 13 27.11 -6.61 -15.82
CA ASP A 13 27.57 -7.26 -17.04
C ASP A 13 26.68 -6.90 -18.25
N GLU A 14 25.37 -6.77 -18.04
CA GLU A 14 24.40 -6.46 -19.11
C GLU A 14 24.15 -4.94 -19.29
N PHE A 15 24.16 -4.14 -18.21
CA PHE A 15 23.72 -2.74 -18.21
C PHE A 15 24.79 -1.73 -17.75
N ARG A 16 26.07 -2.04 -17.97
CA ARG A 16 27.21 -1.29 -17.42
C ARG A 16 27.15 0.23 -17.62
N GLU A 17 26.74 0.69 -18.80
CA GLU A 17 26.69 2.12 -19.15
C GLU A 17 25.44 2.86 -18.64
N ASP A 18 24.44 2.09 -18.19
CA ASP A 18 23.12 2.59 -17.80
C ASP A 18 22.91 2.67 -16.30
N ILE A 19 23.76 1.97 -15.54
CA ILE A 19 23.78 1.99 -14.08
C ILE A 19 24.63 3.18 -13.62
N ILE A 20 23.97 4.13 -12.98
CA ILE A 20 24.63 5.26 -12.32
C ILE A 20 25.26 4.78 -11.00
N TYR A 21 24.52 3.97 -10.24
CA TYR A 21 24.97 3.48 -8.94
C TYR A 21 24.37 2.11 -8.62
N ALA A 22 25.15 1.25 -7.96
CA ALA A 22 24.71 -0.04 -7.45
C ALA A 22 25.32 -0.29 -6.08
N VAL A 23 24.47 -0.48 -5.07
CA VAL A 23 24.88 -0.69 -3.67
C VAL A 23 24.25 -1.93 -3.11
N ASP A 24 25.12 -2.74 -2.51
CA ASP A 24 24.71 -3.78 -1.56
C ASP A 24 24.47 -3.13 -0.20
N ARG A 25 23.24 -3.24 0.32
CA ARG A 25 22.87 -2.82 1.68
C ARG A 25 22.73 -4.06 2.57
N LYS A 26 22.78 -3.85 3.88
CA LYS A 26 22.48 -4.91 4.86
C LYS A 26 21.09 -5.51 4.59
N ASP A 27 20.89 -6.75 5.04
CA ASP A 27 19.60 -7.45 5.03
C ASP A 27 19.01 -7.76 3.65
N ARG A 28 19.87 -8.21 2.72
CA ARG A 28 19.45 -8.71 1.40
C ARG A 28 18.72 -7.65 0.57
N ARG A 29 19.14 -6.39 0.69
CA ARG A 29 18.63 -5.26 -0.09
C ARG A 29 19.70 -4.74 -1.03
N ILE A 30 19.33 -4.54 -2.29
CA ILE A 30 20.17 -3.95 -3.32
C ILE A 30 19.52 -2.64 -3.77
N VAL A 31 20.30 -1.58 -3.89
CA VAL A 31 19.83 -0.29 -4.43
C VAL A 31 20.52 -0.05 -5.76
N LEU A 32 19.74 0.09 -6.82
CA LEU A 32 20.19 0.39 -8.18
C LEU A 32 19.67 1.76 -8.59
N THR A 33 20.53 2.64 -9.07
CA THR A 33 20.15 3.91 -9.70
C THR A 33 20.46 3.82 -11.18
N VAL A 34 19.44 4.00 -12.02
CA VAL A 34 19.55 3.79 -13.47
C VAL A 34 18.98 4.94 -14.27
N LYS A 35 19.44 5.07 -15.51
CA LYS A 35 18.88 6.02 -16.48
C LYS A 35 17.46 5.60 -16.88
N LYS A 36 16.62 6.60 -17.18
CA LYS A 36 15.21 6.41 -17.61
C LYS A 36 15.08 5.40 -18.75
N ASP A 37 15.91 5.51 -19.78
CA ASP A 37 15.78 4.72 -21.02
C ASP A 37 16.01 3.22 -20.83
N SER A 38 16.71 2.85 -19.75
CA SER A 38 17.06 1.46 -19.46
C SER A 38 16.18 0.82 -18.40
N LEU A 39 15.28 1.59 -17.78
CA LEU A 39 14.36 1.11 -16.74
C LEU A 39 13.58 -0.13 -17.19
N LYS A 40 12.87 -0.04 -18.32
CA LYS A 40 12.01 -1.13 -18.80
C LYS A 40 12.81 -2.38 -19.16
N LYS A 41 13.98 -2.20 -19.79
CA LYS A 41 14.89 -3.32 -20.14
C LYS A 41 15.44 -3.99 -18.88
N LEU A 42 15.84 -3.21 -17.88
CA LEU A 42 16.31 -3.74 -16.59
C LEU A 42 15.20 -4.50 -15.88
N CYS A 43 13.99 -3.93 -15.78
CA CYS A 43 12.85 -4.58 -15.15
C CYS A 43 12.55 -5.94 -15.80
N LYS A 44 12.55 -6.00 -17.13
CA LYS A 44 12.37 -7.25 -17.88
C LYS A 44 13.49 -8.26 -17.59
N PHE A 45 14.75 -7.82 -17.61
CA PHE A 45 15.90 -8.67 -17.25
C PHE A 45 15.80 -9.21 -15.82
N LEU A 46 15.40 -8.38 -14.86
CA LEU A 46 15.26 -8.77 -13.46
C LEU A 46 14.19 -9.85 -13.29
N LYS A 47 13.04 -9.67 -13.94
CA LYS A 47 11.95 -10.66 -13.90
C LYS A 47 12.36 -11.97 -14.60
N GLU A 48 12.80 -11.90 -15.85
CA GLU A 48 13.00 -13.07 -16.71
C GLU A 48 14.29 -13.83 -16.43
N LYS A 49 15.42 -13.13 -16.20
CA LYS A 49 16.73 -13.75 -16.01
C LYS A 49 17.15 -13.86 -14.56
N GLN A 50 16.72 -12.93 -13.69
CA GLN A 50 17.14 -12.91 -12.28
C GLN A 50 16.07 -13.40 -11.29
N GLY A 51 14.86 -13.72 -11.74
CA GLY A 51 13.81 -14.30 -10.89
C GLY A 51 13.21 -13.32 -9.89
N PHE A 52 13.08 -12.04 -10.26
CA PHE A 52 12.34 -11.03 -9.53
C PHE A 52 10.88 -10.99 -10.01
N ASP A 53 10.10 -11.92 -9.50
CA ASP A 53 8.73 -12.23 -9.92
C ASP A 53 7.67 -11.35 -9.25
N HIS A 54 8.00 -10.74 -8.12
CA HIS A 54 7.06 -9.94 -7.34
C HIS A 54 7.44 -8.45 -7.34
N LEU A 55 6.57 -7.60 -7.89
CA LEU A 55 6.68 -6.15 -7.77
C LEU A 55 5.87 -5.70 -6.54
N THR A 56 6.57 -5.22 -5.52
CA THR A 56 6.00 -4.85 -4.22
C THR A 56 5.38 -3.46 -4.24
N SER A 57 6.07 -2.46 -4.80
CA SER A 57 5.56 -1.09 -4.86
C SER A 57 6.25 -0.25 -5.93
N ILE A 58 5.52 0.71 -6.50
CA ILE A 58 6.05 1.82 -7.27
C ILE A 58 5.61 3.10 -6.55
N ALA A 59 6.56 4.00 -6.33
CA ALA A 59 6.29 5.30 -5.72
C ALA A 59 7.17 6.37 -6.38
N ALA A 60 6.84 7.65 -6.19
CA ALA A 60 7.73 8.74 -6.54
C ALA A 60 7.99 9.62 -5.33
N VAL A 61 9.22 10.13 -5.24
CA VAL A 61 9.67 11.01 -4.17
C VAL A 61 10.01 12.36 -4.77
N ASP A 62 9.34 13.41 -4.30
CA ASP A 62 9.67 14.79 -4.65
C ASP A 62 10.81 15.27 -3.75
N ARG A 63 12.00 15.43 -4.34
CA ARG A 63 13.19 15.93 -3.65
C ARG A 63 13.33 17.46 -3.72
N SER A 64 12.45 18.16 -4.41
CA SER A 64 12.46 19.62 -4.45
C SER A 64 12.22 20.18 -3.03
N GLY A 65 13.16 20.97 -2.52
CA GLY A 65 13.03 21.64 -1.21
C GLY A 65 13.83 21.07 -0.04
N LEU A 66 14.62 20.00 -0.20
CA LEU A 66 15.55 19.53 0.84
C LEU A 66 16.90 20.29 0.79
N ILE A 67 16.94 21.51 1.35
CA ILE A 67 18.18 22.32 1.43
C ILE A 67 19.07 21.91 2.61
N THR A 68 18.52 21.31 3.67
CA THR A 68 19.30 21.07 4.90
C THR A 68 19.87 19.65 4.96
N GLY A 69 21.19 19.52 4.82
CA GLY A 69 21.95 18.31 5.13
C GLY A 69 22.30 17.39 3.95
N MET A 70 22.05 17.82 2.71
CA MET A 70 22.45 17.06 1.53
C MET A 70 23.97 17.02 1.38
N ARG A 71 24.52 15.83 1.11
CA ARG A 71 25.93 15.69 0.67
C ARG A 71 26.05 16.31 -0.72
N GLU A 72 27.22 16.83 -1.06
CA GLU A 72 27.52 17.54 -2.32
C GLU A 72 27.03 16.81 -3.60
N LYS A 73 27.00 15.48 -3.59
CA LYS A 73 26.50 14.63 -4.70
C LYS A 73 24.97 14.54 -4.82
N GLN A 74 24.21 14.89 -3.78
CA GLN A 74 22.74 14.92 -3.79
C GLN A 74 22.19 16.21 -4.41
N LEU A 75 23.03 17.25 -4.55
CA LEU A 75 22.71 18.50 -5.24
C LEU A 75 22.47 18.31 -6.75
N LEU A 76 22.99 17.23 -7.35
CA LEU A 76 22.78 16.92 -8.78
C LEU A 76 21.31 16.64 -9.15
N TYR A 77 20.47 16.29 -8.17
CA TYR A 77 19.07 15.90 -8.37
C TYR A 77 18.10 16.85 -7.66
N TYR A 78 18.54 18.08 -7.40
CA TYR A 78 17.85 19.07 -6.56
C TYR A 78 16.47 19.50 -7.08
N ASN A 79 16.14 19.19 -8.34
CA ASN A 79 14.84 19.50 -8.96
C ASN A 79 14.18 18.29 -9.66
N ASP A 80 14.60 17.08 -9.30
CA ASP A 80 14.12 15.85 -9.91
C ASP A 80 13.15 15.11 -9.00
N PHE A 81 12.17 14.45 -9.61
CA PHE A 81 11.46 13.36 -8.96
C PHE A 81 12.30 12.10 -9.01
N GLU A 82 12.37 11.35 -7.92
CA GLU A 82 12.93 10.01 -7.89
C GLU A 82 11.79 9.00 -7.93
N VAL A 83 11.60 8.32 -9.05
CA VAL A 83 10.68 7.19 -9.17
C VAL A 83 11.37 5.95 -8.64
N VAL A 84 10.74 5.28 -7.69
CA VAL A 84 11.29 4.15 -6.93
C VAL A 84 10.44 2.92 -7.15
N TYR A 85 11.07 1.83 -7.58
CA TYR A 85 10.46 0.52 -7.75
C TYR A 85 11.04 -0.44 -6.72
N HIS A 86 10.20 -1.15 -5.99
CA HIS A 86 10.59 -2.22 -5.09
C HIS A 86 10.15 -3.55 -5.68
N THR A 87 11.12 -4.44 -5.96
CA THR A 87 10.84 -5.79 -6.43
C THR A 87 11.54 -6.83 -5.57
N TRP A 88 10.82 -7.91 -5.28
CA TRP A 88 11.25 -8.99 -4.42
C TRP A 88 11.40 -10.28 -5.23
N SER A 89 12.43 -11.05 -4.89
CA SER A 89 12.60 -12.42 -5.38
C SER A 89 12.37 -13.40 -4.23
N HIS A 90 11.36 -14.26 -4.35
CA HIS A 90 11.07 -15.28 -3.32
C HIS A 90 12.15 -16.37 -3.25
N SER A 91 12.72 -16.75 -4.39
CA SER A 91 13.76 -17.77 -4.47
C SER A 91 15.08 -17.30 -3.85
N LYS A 92 15.48 -16.05 -4.15
CA LYS A 92 16.72 -15.44 -3.64
C LYS A 92 16.56 -14.80 -2.25
N LYS A 93 15.32 -14.51 -1.85
CA LYS A 93 14.96 -13.77 -0.62
C LYS A 93 15.64 -12.40 -0.56
N THR A 94 15.68 -11.71 -1.70
CA THR A 94 16.38 -10.44 -1.89
C THR A 94 15.41 -9.38 -2.42
N LEU A 95 15.51 -8.17 -1.91
CA LEU A 95 14.81 -6.98 -2.37
C LEU A 95 15.73 -6.15 -3.27
N ILE A 96 15.24 -5.73 -4.44
CA ILE A 96 15.87 -4.68 -5.24
C ILE A 96 15.01 -3.42 -5.19
N GLU A 97 15.67 -2.31 -4.91
CA GLU A 97 15.16 -0.96 -5.07
C GLU A 97 15.78 -0.33 -6.31
N ILE A 98 14.96 -0.03 -7.31
CA ILE A 98 15.38 0.63 -8.55
C ILE A 98 14.94 2.10 -8.46
N LYS A 99 15.89 3.01 -8.60
CA LYS A 99 15.68 4.45 -8.56
C LYS A 99 15.96 5.06 -9.92
N VAL A 100 15.02 5.87 -10.40
CA VAL A 100 15.15 6.65 -11.64
C VAL A 100 14.87 8.10 -11.32
N ALA A 101 15.85 8.97 -11.55
CA ALA A 101 15.66 10.40 -11.45
C ALA A 101 15.07 10.94 -12.76
N VAL A 102 14.02 11.76 -12.67
CA VAL A 102 13.39 12.44 -13.79
C VAL A 102 13.15 13.91 -13.48
N PRO A 103 13.34 14.82 -14.45
CA PRO A 103 13.05 16.24 -14.24
C PRO A 103 11.59 16.47 -13.88
N LYS A 104 11.33 17.32 -12.87
CA LYS A 104 9.98 17.61 -12.36
C LYS A 104 9.01 18.14 -13.43
N ASP A 105 9.47 19.02 -14.31
CA ASP A 105 8.63 19.66 -15.35
C ASP A 105 8.21 18.69 -16.46
N GLN A 106 8.97 17.62 -16.66
CA GLN A 106 8.74 16.60 -17.70
C GLN A 106 8.84 15.18 -17.11
N ALA A 107 8.28 15.00 -15.92
CA ALA A 107 8.36 13.74 -15.19
C ALA A 107 7.60 12.64 -15.95
N SER A 108 8.35 11.80 -16.68
CA SER A 108 7.82 10.73 -17.48
C SER A 108 8.79 9.54 -17.49
N VAL A 109 8.28 8.33 -17.34
CA VAL A 109 9.05 7.07 -17.40
C VAL A 109 8.30 6.03 -18.24
N PRO A 110 8.97 5.05 -18.86
CA PRO A 110 8.26 3.95 -19.54
C PRO A 110 7.48 3.11 -18.53
N THR A 111 6.25 2.71 -18.89
CA THR A 111 5.46 1.77 -18.09
C THR A 111 6.13 0.40 -18.00
N VAL A 112 5.93 -0.29 -16.87
CA VAL A 112 6.32 -1.69 -16.68
C VAL A 112 5.13 -2.63 -16.49
N THR A 113 3.93 -2.23 -16.91
CA THR A 113 2.71 -3.08 -16.83
C THR A 113 2.82 -4.37 -17.64
N ASP A 114 3.57 -4.38 -18.74
CA ASP A 114 3.87 -5.57 -19.54
C ASP A 114 4.93 -6.48 -18.88
N VAL A 115 5.67 -5.95 -17.90
CA VAL A 115 6.58 -6.74 -17.06
C VAL A 115 5.84 -7.27 -15.84
N TRP A 116 5.17 -6.43 -15.05
CA TRP A 116 4.33 -6.85 -13.91
C TRP A 116 2.96 -6.22 -14.00
N SER A 117 1.91 -7.05 -14.03
CA SER A 117 0.51 -6.57 -14.08
C SER A 117 0.13 -5.70 -12.88
N THR A 118 0.75 -5.94 -11.71
CA THR A 118 0.54 -5.15 -10.49
C THR A 118 0.99 -3.69 -10.64
N ALA A 119 1.87 -3.39 -11.61
CA ALA A 119 2.29 -2.02 -11.88
C ALA A 119 1.12 -1.12 -12.28
N ASN A 120 0.03 -1.68 -12.83
CA ASN A 120 -1.11 -0.91 -13.30
C ASN A 120 -1.68 0.02 -12.20
N TRP A 121 -1.92 -0.54 -11.01
CA TRP A 121 -2.45 0.23 -9.88
C TRP A 121 -1.42 1.22 -9.32
N GLN A 122 -0.16 0.80 -9.20
CA GLN A 122 0.89 1.56 -8.53
C GLN A 122 1.39 2.74 -9.39
N GLU A 123 1.44 2.56 -10.71
CA GLU A 123 1.73 3.64 -11.67
C GLU A 123 0.60 4.66 -11.71
N ARG A 124 -0.66 4.23 -11.68
CA ARG A 124 -1.83 5.12 -11.57
C ARG A 124 -1.84 5.92 -10.27
N GLU A 125 -1.56 5.29 -9.13
CA GLU A 125 -1.44 5.97 -7.84
C GLU A 125 -0.35 7.04 -7.88
N THR A 126 0.83 6.69 -8.41
CA THR A 126 1.97 7.61 -8.55
C THR A 126 1.62 8.76 -9.50
N TYR A 127 0.94 8.48 -10.61
CA TYR A 127 0.45 9.52 -11.51
C TYR A 127 -0.56 10.45 -10.81
N ASP A 128 -1.52 9.89 -10.10
CA ASP A 128 -2.58 10.67 -9.47
C ASP A 128 -2.03 11.60 -8.38
N LEU A 129 -1.15 11.09 -7.52
CA LEU A 129 -0.64 11.81 -6.36
C LEU A 129 0.58 12.68 -6.65
N MET A 130 1.44 12.28 -7.60
CA MET A 130 2.73 12.94 -7.92
C MET A 130 2.81 13.47 -9.35
N GLY A 131 1.92 13.07 -10.26
CA GLY A 131 1.88 13.55 -11.64
C GLY A 131 3.01 13.05 -12.53
N VAL A 132 3.63 11.91 -12.18
CA VAL A 132 4.58 11.22 -13.06
C VAL A 132 3.81 10.50 -14.16
N LYS A 133 4.15 10.74 -15.42
CA LYS A 133 3.53 10.06 -16.56
C LYS A 133 4.22 8.72 -16.83
N PHE A 134 3.42 7.71 -17.14
CA PHE A 134 3.92 6.38 -17.51
C PHE A 134 3.61 6.11 -18.98
N GLU A 135 4.64 6.20 -19.83
CA GLU A 135 4.53 6.07 -21.29
C GLU A 135 4.12 4.65 -21.67
N GLY A 136 3.00 4.51 -22.38
CA GLY A 136 2.46 3.22 -22.81
C GLY A 136 1.54 2.52 -21.79
N HIS A 137 1.19 3.18 -20.68
CA HIS A 137 0.30 2.63 -19.68
C HIS A 137 -1.13 2.42 -20.23
N PRO A 138 -1.79 1.28 -19.97
CA PRO A 138 -3.09 0.94 -20.56
C PRO A 138 -4.27 1.78 -20.04
N ASP A 139 -4.23 2.21 -18.77
CA ASP A 139 -5.29 3.02 -18.14
C ASP A 139 -4.69 4.04 -17.16
N LEU A 140 -4.19 5.18 -17.65
CA LEU A 140 -3.57 6.20 -16.79
C LEU A 140 -4.57 7.27 -16.31
N ARG A 141 -5.74 6.84 -15.85
CA ARG A 141 -6.70 7.72 -15.16
C ARG A 141 -6.33 7.89 -13.68
N ARG A 142 -6.88 8.93 -13.05
CA ARG A 142 -6.79 9.11 -11.58
C ARG A 142 -7.34 7.87 -10.86
N LEU A 143 -6.85 7.63 -9.66
CA LEU A 143 -7.16 6.42 -8.89
C LEU A 143 -7.82 6.73 -7.55
N LEU A 144 -7.27 7.70 -6.82
CA LEU A 144 -7.67 8.07 -5.46
C LEU A 144 -8.36 9.43 -5.43
N MET A 145 -7.91 10.37 -6.26
CA MET A 145 -8.46 11.71 -6.33
C MET A 145 -9.62 11.74 -7.35
N PRO A 146 -10.68 12.52 -7.07
CA PRO A 146 -11.77 12.67 -8.03
C PRO A 146 -11.29 13.35 -9.31
N GLU A 147 -11.99 13.10 -10.43
CA GLU A 147 -11.59 13.61 -11.75
C GLU A 147 -11.50 15.14 -11.81
N TRP A 148 -12.39 15.83 -11.09
CA TRP A 148 -12.40 17.29 -10.98
C TRP A 148 -11.27 17.86 -10.10
N TRP A 149 -10.47 17.00 -9.45
CA TRP A 149 -9.35 17.46 -8.62
C TRP A 149 -8.26 18.10 -9.48
N LYS A 150 -7.89 19.34 -9.15
CA LYS A 150 -6.83 20.08 -9.86
C LYS A 150 -5.48 19.86 -9.16
N GLY A 151 -4.50 19.32 -9.89
CA GLY A 151 -3.12 19.12 -9.43
C GLY A 151 -2.84 17.77 -8.77
N HIS A 152 -1.73 17.71 -8.02
CA HIS A 152 -1.13 16.48 -7.47
C HIS A 152 -0.71 16.71 -6.00
N PRO A 153 -1.48 16.20 -5.03
CA PRO A 153 -1.40 16.64 -3.64
C PRO A 153 -0.09 16.32 -2.92
N LEU A 154 0.66 15.32 -3.37
CA LEU A 154 1.92 14.93 -2.71
C LEU A 154 3.13 15.76 -3.15
N ARG A 155 3.03 16.55 -4.23
CA ARG A 155 4.13 17.44 -4.65
C ARG A 155 4.44 18.50 -3.59
N LYS A 156 5.70 18.95 -3.52
CA LYS A 156 6.17 19.92 -2.50
C LYS A 156 5.71 21.35 -2.78
N ASP A 157 5.54 21.68 -4.05
CA ASP A 157 4.97 22.93 -4.55
C ASP A 157 3.43 22.93 -4.55
N TYR A 158 2.79 21.84 -4.12
CA TYR A 158 1.34 21.80 -4.00
C TYR A 158 0.85 22.61 -2.79
N GLU A 159 0.09 23.66 -3.08
CA GLU A 159 -0.02 24.83 -2.22
C GLU A 159 -1.18 24.77 -1.20
N MET A 160 -1.30 23.77 -0.29
CA MET A 160 -2.48 23.40 0.58
C MET A 160 -3.36 24.45 1.35
N ALA A 161 -3.58 25.67 0.86
CA ALA A 161 -4.51 26.68 1.38
C ALA A 161 -5.99 26.23 1.35
N PRO A 162 -6.73 26.26 2.48
CA PRO A 162 -8.15 25.95 2.52
C PRO A 162 -8.97 26.75 1.49
N GLY A 163 -9.87 26.10 0.77
CA GLY A 163 -10.78 26.76 -0.19
C GLY A 163 -10.27 26.93 -1.63
N LYS A 164 -8.98 26.65 -1.92
CA LYS A 164 -8.44 26.67 -3.29
C LYS A 164 -8.52 25.32 -4.05
N TRP A 165 -8.78 24.21 -3.34
CA TRP A 165 -8.84 22.84 -3.92
C TRP A 165 -10.26 22.40 -4.26
N PHE A 166 -11.25 23.07 -3.68
CA PHE A 166 -12.64 22.90 -4.06
C PHE A 166 -12.87 23.75 -5.31
N LEU A 167 -13.77 23.30 -6.19
CA LEU A 167 -14.32 24.16 -7.24
C LEU A 167 -14.71 25.49 -6.59
N SER A 168 -14.10 26.59 -7.01
CA SER A 168 -14.54 27.91 -6.56
C SER A 168 -15.95 28.15 -7.10
N GLU A 169 -16.79 28.94 -6.41
CA GLU A 169 -18.13 29.30 -6.91
C GLU A 169 -18.07 30.00 -8.29
N SER A 170 -16.89 30.50 -8.66
CA SER A 170 -16.57 31.15 -9.94
C SER A 170 -15.94 30.26 -11.00
N ASP A 171 -15.46 29.06 -10.64
CA ASP A 171 -15.19 28.06 -11.67
C ASP A 171 -16.56 27.75 -12.26
N GLU A 172 -16.72 27.92 -13.58
CA GLU A 172 -17.95 27.48 -14.24
C GLU A 172 -18.24 26.09 -13.67
N LYS A 173 -19.45 25.91 -13.16
CA LYS A 173 -20.03 24.58 -13.12
C LYS A 173 -20.12 24.19 -14.60
N GLU A 174 -19.00 23.83 -15.22
CA GLU A 174 -18.99 22.62 -16.02
C GLU A 174 -19.78 21.68 -15.12
N GLU A 175 -21.00 21.43 -15.54
CA GLU A 175 -21.66 20.20 -15.18
C GLU A 175 -20.60 19.16 -15.55
N TYR A 176 -19.70 18.86 -14.61
CA TYR A 176 -19.17 17.55 -14.42
C TYR A 176 -20.44 16.77 -14.10
N VAL A 177 -21.21 16.48 -15.15
CA VAL A 177 -21.80 15.18 -15.33
C VAL A 177 -20.59 14.32 -15.08
N LEU A 178 -20.44 13.88 -13.83
CA LEU A 178 -19.64 12.70 -13.54
C LEU A 178 -20.14 11.75 -14.61
N ASP A 179 -19.30 11.48 -15.61
CA ASP A 179 -19.63 10.56 -16.68
C ASP A 179 -19.54 9.16 -16.06
N TYR A 180 -20.34 8.95 -15.00
CA TYR A 180 -20.69 7.66 -14.46
C TYR A 180 -21.21 6.76 -15.59
N GLN A 181 -21.66 7.32 -16.71
CA GLN A 181 -22.21 6.61 -17.85
C GLN A 181 -21.16 5.94 -18.74
N LYS A 182 -19.85 6.21 -18.58
CA LYS A 182 -18.80 5.46 -19.28
C LYS A 182 -17.78 4.86 -18.31
N PRO A 183 -18.18 3.83 -17.53
CA PRO A 183 -17.18 2.96 -16.93
C PRO A 183 -16.22 2.48 -18.01
N VAL A 184 -14.92 2.65 -17.76
CA VAL A 184 -13.88 2.13 -18.65
C VAL A 184 -13.55 0.76 -18.12
N PHE A 185 -13.96 -0.24 -18.87
CA PHE A 185 -13.76 -1.67 -18.62
C PHE A 185 -12.37 -2.05 -19.14
N PRO A 186 -11.34 -2.13 -18.27
CA PRO A 186 -9.96 -2.26 -18.69
C PRO A 186 -9.49 -3.72 -18.73
N LEU A 187 -10.27 -4.68 -18.21
CA LEU A 187 -9.88 -6.09 -18.20
C LEU A 187 -10.29 -6.83 -19.47
N ASP A 188 -11.29 -6.36 -20.22
CA ASP A 188 -11.93 -7.01 -21.38
C ASP A 188 -11.67 -8.51 -21.36
N LEU A 189 -12.16 -9.17 -20.28
CA LEU A 189 -11.86 -10.56 -19.98
C LEU A 189 -12.31 -11.35 -21.20
N ASN A 190 -11.36 -11.85 -22.00
CA ASN A 190 -11.64 -12.62 -23.21
C ASN A 190 -12.73 -13.63 -22.87
N LEU A 191 -13.95 -13.35 -23.34
CA LEU A 191 -15.09 -14.24 -23.16
C LEU A 191 -14.65 -15.61 -23.68
N PRO A 192 -14.97 -16.73 -23.00
CA PRO A 192 -14.83 -18.02 -23.64
C PRO A 192 -15.58 -17.94 -24.99
N GLU A 193 -14.94 -18.38 -26.09
CA GLU A 193 -15.34 -18.21 -27.51
C GLU A 193 -16.80 -18.57 -27.86
N LYS A 194 -17.59 -19.03 -26.89
CA LYS A 194 -18.97 -19.50 -27.02
C LYS A 194 -20.06 -18.42 -26.87
N VAL A 195 -19.73 -17.18 -26.52
CA VAL A 195 -20.76 -16.11 -26.47
C VAL A 195 -20.84 -15.41 -27.82
N LYS A 196 -21.86 -15.74 -28.62
CA LYS A 196 -22.13 -15.05 -29.88
C LYS A 196 -22.51 -13.60 -29.55
N ALA A 197 -21.76 -12.64 -30.10
CA ALA A 197 -21.93 -11.19 -29.89
C ALA A 197 -23.36 -10.67 -30.17
N GLU A 198 -24.16 -11.41 -30.93
CA GLU A 198 -25.55 -11.08 -31.30
C GLU A 198 -26.58 -11.34 -30.18
N GLN A 199 -26.19 -11.97 -29.06
CA GLN A 199 -27.09 -12.32 -27.94
C GLN A 199 -26.75 -11.64 -26.60
N VAL A 200 -25.75 -10.75 -26.57
CA VAL A 200 -25.29 -10.14 -25.31
C VAL A 200 -26.23 -8.98 -24.93
N SER A 201 -27.04 -9.16 -23.89
CA SER A 201 -27.73 -8.04 -23.26
C SER A 201 -26.78 -7.43 -22.23
N GLU A 202 -25.94 -6.48 -22.66
CA GLU A 202 -25.00 -5.84 -21.76
C GLU A 202 -25.75 -4.99 -20.70
N MET A 203 -25.57 -5.34 -19.43
CA MET A 203 -26.05 -4.55 -18.29
C MET A 203 -24.87 -4.02 -17.50
N ILE A 204 -24.92 -2.75 -17.12
CA ILE A 204 -23.96 -2.15 -16.19
C ILE A 204 -24.64 -2.02 -14.83
N LEU A 205 -24.17 -2.80 -13.85
CA LEU A 205 -24.63 -2.73 -12.46
C LEU A 205 -23.62 -1.94 -11.62
N ARG A 206 -24.10 -0.96 -10.86
CA ARG A 206 -23.26 -0.18 -9.93
C ARG A 206 -23.50 -0.64 -8.50
N ILE A 207 -22.44 -1.13 -7.86
CA ILE A 207 -22.49 -1.62 -6.47
C ILE A 207 -21.69 -0.66 -5.59
N GLY A 208 -22.37 0.05 -4.69
CA GLY A 208 -21.77 1.04 -3.80
C GLY A 208 -22.08 2.50 -4.19
N PRO A 209 -21.42 3.50 -3.57
CA PRO A 209 -20.39 3.37 -2.52
C PRO A 209 -20.97 2.91 -1.17
N VAL A 210 -22.29 2.96 -0.99
CA VAL A 210 -22.98 2.44 0.20
C VAL A 210 -23.75 1.18 -0.21
N HIS A 211 -23.23 0.02 0.17
CA HIS A 211 -23.88 -1.26 -0.07
C HIS A 211 -23.49 -2.23 1.08
N PRO A 212 -24.43 -3.03 1.64
CA PRO A 212 -24.13 -3.93 2.76
C PRO A 212 -23.02 -4.95 2.46
N GLY A 213 -22.90 -5.40 1.21
CA GLY A 213 -21.83 -6.30 0.77
C GLY A 213 -20.46 -5.63 0.56
N ASN A 214 -20.35 -4.31 0.78
CA ASN A 214 -19.10 -3.58 0.64
C ASN A 214 -18.53 -3.29 2.04
N HIS A 215 -17.40 -3.90 2.40
CA HIS A 215 -16.68 -3.64 3.66
C HIS A 215 -15.88 -2.32 3.58
N GLY A 216 -16.60 -1.21 3.43
CA GLY A 216 -16.06 0.13 3.22
C GLY A 216 -16.79 0.88 2.10
N PRO A 217 -16.40 2.12 1.79
CA PRO A 217 -16.92 2.89 0.67
C PRO A 217 -16.01 2.70 -0.57
N TRP A 218 -16.54 1.99 -1.54
CA TRP A 218 -15.95 1.64 -2.82
C TRP A 218 -17.12 1.42 -3.76
N LEU A 219 -17.00 1.97 -4.97
CA LEU A 219 -18.01 1.86 -6.01
C LEU A 219 -17.45 0.93 -7.07
N ILE A 220 -18.14 -0.17 -7.33
CA ILE A 220 -17.73 -1.15 -8.34
C ILE A 220 -18.74 -1.09 -9.47
N ASN A 221 -18.31 -0.67 -10.65
CA ASN A 221 -19.09 -0.77 -11.86
C ASN A 221 -18.84 -2.17 -12.46
N VAL A 222 -19.89 -2.97 -12.60
CA VAL A 222 -19.81 -4.35 -13.08
C VAL A 222 -20.52 -4.43 -14.43
N LYS A 223 -19.79 -4.87 -15.46
CA LYS A 223 -20.37 -5.23 -16.77
C LYS A 223 -20.83 -6.67 -16.72
N LEU A 224 -22.10 -6.91 -17.01
CA LEU A 224 -22.75 -8.22 -16.94
C LEU A 224 -23.32 -8.65 -18.30
N ASP A 225 -23.19 -9.94 -18.61
CA ASP A 225 -24.01 -10.66 -19.58
C ASP A 225 -24.88 -11.67 -18.82
N GLY A 226 -26.12 -11.29 -18.54
CA GLY A 226 -26.98 -12.02 -17.62
C GLY A 226 -26.37 -12.10 -16.21
N GLU A 227 -25.92 -13.30 -15.81
CA GLU A 227 -25.28 -13.55 -14.50
C GLU A 227 -23.74 -13.57 -14.59
N VAL A 228 -23.17 -13.50 -15.79
CA VAL A 228 -21.72 -13.60 -16.01
C VAL A 228 -21.09 -12.20 -15.95
N VAL A 229 -20.07 -12.05 -15.09
CA VAL A 229 -19.25 -10.83 -15.04
C VAL A 229 -18.29 -10.81 -16.23
N ILE A 230 -18.43 -9.80 -17.09
CA ILE A 230 -17.56 -9.56 -18.24
C ILE A 230 -16.36 -8.69 -17.83
N ASP A 231 -16.60 -7.62 -17.06
CA ASP A 231 -15.55 -6.70 -16.63
C ASP A 231 -15.99 -5.92 -15.38
N ILE A 232 -15.02 -5.38 -14.64
CA ILE A 232 -15.20 -4.55 -13.46
C ILE A 232 -14.32 -3.29 -13.53
N ASP A 233 -14.90 -2.16 -13.17
CA ASP A 233 -14.20 -0.88 -12.97
C ASP A 233 -14.41 -0.44 -11.52
N PRO A 234 -13.48 -0.76 -10.59
CA PRO A 234 -13.60 -0.38 -9.20
C PRO A 234 -13.05 1.05 -9.00
N GLN A 235 -13.93 1.92 -8.51
CA GLN A 235 -13.61 3.28 -8.08
C GLN A 235 -13.31 3.28 -6.58
N ILE A 236 -12.07 3.61 -6.26
CA ILE A 236 -11.54 3.71 -4.90
C ILE A 236 -11.20 5.17 -4.56
N GLY A 237 -10.67 5.42 -3.36
CA GLY A 237 -10.26 6.77 -2.94
C GLY A 237 -11.24 7.49 -2.03
N TYR A 238 -12.44 6.96 -1.78
CA TYR A 238 -13.43 7.57 -0.87
C TYR A 238 -12.95 7.75 0.58
N ILE A 239 -11.97 6.96 1.05
CA ILE A 239 -11.30 7.12 2.38
C ILE A 239 -9.89 7.69 2.23
N HIS A 240 -9.50 8.20 1.06
CA HIS A 240 -8.20 8.82 0.92
C HIS A 240 -8.16 10.11 1.78
N ARG A 241 -7.25 10.14 2.76
CA ARG A 241 -7.11 11.23 3.74
C ARG A 241 -5.78 11.98 3.63
N GLY A 242 -4.94 11.65 2.65
CA GLY A 242 -3.62 12.27 2.49
C GLY A 242 -2.69 12.05 3.70
N LEU A 243 -2.71 10.87 4.31
CA LEU A 243 -1.91 10.57 5.51
C LEU A 243 -0.41 10.75 5.27
N GLU A 244 0.07 10.47 4.06
CA GLU A 244 1.46 10.68 3.65
C GLU A 244 1.85 12.15 3.69
N LYS A 245 1.00 13.04 3.17
CA LYS A 245 1.27 14.48 3.26
C LYS A 245 1.24 14.98 4.70
N ILE A 246 0.32 14.47 5.51
CA ILE A 246 0.25 14.82 6.93
C ILE A 246 1.57 14.40 7.62
N ALA A 247 2.17 13.27 7.24
CA ALA A 247 3.46 12.83 7.77
C ALA A 247 4.59 13.85 7.52
N GLU A 248 4.60 14.51 6.35
CA GLU A 248 5.63 15.51 6.02
C GLU A 248 5.60 16.73 6.93
N ASN A 249 4.41 17.09 7.43
CA ASN A 249 4.17 18.28 8.26
C ASN A 249 4.13 17.96 9.76
N ARG A 250 4.58 16.77 10.16
CA ARG A 250 4.57 16.31 11.56
C ARG A 250 5.91 15.71 11.93
N THR A 251 6.29 15.89 13.19
CA THR A 251 7.43 15.14 13.75
C THR A 251 7.10 13.65 13.84
N TRP A 252 8.12 12.80 13.87
CA TRP A 252 7.92 11.35 13.91
C TRP A 252 7.02 10.90 15.08
N THR A 253 7.20 11.51 16.25
CA THR A 253 6.39 11.22 17.44
C THR A 253 4.94 11.70 17.30
N GLN A 254 4.71 12.84 16.64
CA GLN A 254 3.35 13.36 16.38
C GLN A 254 2.60 12.52 15.35
N TYR A 255 3.31 11.90 14.41
CA TYR A 255 2.71 11.08 13.37
C TYR A 255 2.37 9.66 13.85
N LEU A 256 3.06 9.17 14.87
CA LEU A 256 2.88 7.81 15.41
C LEU A 256 1.42 7.38 15.69
N PRO A 257 0.51 8.23 16.21
CA PRO A 257 -0.90 7.83 16.37
C PRO A 257 -1.67 7.64 15.05
N LEU A 258 -1.17 8.19 13.94
CA LEU A 258 -1.78 8.05 12.61
C LEU A 258 -1.35 6.76 11.91
N SER A 259 -0.19 6.18 12.24
CA SER A 259 0.21 4.88 11.67
C SER A 259 -0.77 3.76 12.02
N ASP A 260 -1.37 3.81 13.22
CA ASP A 260 -2.41 2.86 13.63
C ASP A 260 -3.66 2.92 12.73
N ARG A 261 -3.88 4.06 12.06
CA ARG A 261 -5.10 4.35 11.28
C ARG A 261 -5.01 3.98 9.82
N TYR A 262 -3.90 3.39 9.36
CA TYR A 262 -3.77 2.86 8.00
C TYR A 262 -4.78 1.73 7.78
N CYS A 263 -4.73 0.73 8.64
CA CYS A 263 -5.74 -0.30 8.75
C CYS A 263 -6.14 -0.42 10.22
N TRP A 264 -7.39 -0.06 10.50
CA TRP A 264 -7.96 -0.07 11.85
C TRP A 264 -8.10 -1.49 12.42
N LEU A 265 -8.03 -2.53 11.57
CA LEU A 265 -8.00 -3.93 12.00
C LEU A 265 -6.63 -4.37 12.49
N THR A 266 -5.59 -3.95 11.78
CA THR A 266 -4.19 -4.35 12.05
C THR A 266 -3.36 -3.20 12.56
N ALA A 267 -3.94 -2.36 13.43
CA ALA A 267 -3.33 -1.14 13.95
C ALA A 267 -1.91 -1.34 14.52
N LEU A 268 -1.68 -2.39 15.31
CA LEU A 268 -0.35 -2.69 15.86
C LEU A 268 0.68 -3.05 14.79
N SER A 269 0.29 -3.75 13.72
CA SER A 269 1.22 -4.10 12.65
C SER A 269 1.69 -2.87 11.89
N ASN A 270 0.78 -1.92 11.66
CA ASN A 270 1.10 -0.64 11.02
C ASN A 270 1.92 0.28 11.92
N ASN A 271 1.59 0.32 13.22
CA ASN A 271 2.39 0.99 14.22
C ASN A 271 3.82 0.46 14.22
N MET A 272 3.97 -0.86 14.28
CA MET A 272 5.27 -1.52 14.37
C MET A 272 6.09 -1.36 13.09
N SER A 273 5.49 -1.39 11.90
CA SER A 273 6.24 -1.14 10.67
C SER A 273 6.83 0.28 10.65
N TYR A 274 6.09 1.28 11.13
CA TYR A 274 6.58 2.64 11.26
C TYR A 274 7.67 2.78 12.34
N VAL A 275 7.47 2.17 13.51
CA VAL A 275 8.47 2.19 14.60
C VAL A 275 9.78 1.53 14.16
N LEU A 276 9.73 0.35 13.55
CA LEU A 276 10.92 -0.36 13.09
C LEU A 276 11.66 0.40 11.98
N ALA A 277 10.93 1.07 11.08
CA ALA A 277 11.54 1.91 10.06
C ALA A 277 12.30 3.10 10.67
N VAL A 278 11.76 3.74 11.70
CA VAL A 278 12.44 4.84 12.39
C VAL A 278 13.61 4.35 13.24
N GLU A 279 13.48 3.19 13.90
CA GLU A 279 14.56 2.55 14.68
C GLU A 279 15.75 2.17 13.79
N ASP A 280 15.49 1.63 12.59
CA ASP A 280 16.54 1.31 11.60
C ASP A 280 17.26 2.58 11.10
N ILE A 281 16.53 3.67 10.87
CA ILE A 281 17.12 4.96 10.51
C ILE A 281 18.03 5.52 11.63
N LEU A 282 17.63 5.31 12.89
CA LEU A 282 18.35 5.79 14.07
C LEU A 282 19.45 4.82 14.54
N ASP A 283 19.53 3.61 13.99
CA ASP A 283 20.41 2.53 14.44
C ASP A 283 20.22 2.22 15.94
N VAL A 284 18.95 2.15 16.38
CA VAL A 284 18.57 1.90 17.78
C VAL A 284 17.86 0.55 17.91
N GLU A 285 18.32 -0.28 18.83
CA GLU A 285 17.68 -1.56 19.15
C GLU A 285 16.85 -1.47 20.46
N ALA A 286 15.61 -1.95 20.42
CA ALA A 286 14.75 -2.02 21.60
C ALA A 286 15.22 -3.12 22.59
N PRO A 287 15.03 -2.96 23.91
CA PRO A 287 15.38 -3.98 24.90
C PRO A 287 14.71 -5.34 24.62
N PRO A 288 15.33 -6.49 24.93
CA PRO A 288 14.78 -7.81 24.63
C PRO A 288 13.35 -8.03 25.15
N ARG A 289 13.04 -7.54 26.36
CA ARG A 289 11.69 -7.61 26.93
C ARG A 289 10.66 -6.87 26.06
N ALA A 290 11.01 -5.68 25.56
CA ALA A 290 10.14 -4.91 24.69
C ALA A 290 9.93 -5.63 23.34
N GLN A 291 10.97 -6.28 22.79
CA GLN A 291 10.84 -7.09 21.58
C GLN A 291 9.83 -8.24 21.77
N TYR A 292 9.91 -9.00 22.88
CA TYR A 292 8.94 -10.05 23.18
C TYR A 292 7.51 -9.51 23.34
N LEU A 293 7.33 -8.38 24.03
CA LEU A 293 6.02 -7.76 24.19
C LEU A 293 5.45 -7.31 22.85
N ARG A 294 6.26 -6.71 21.97
CA ARG A 294 5.86 -6.34 20.61
C ARG A 294 5.37 -7.57 19.84
N THR A 295 6.10 -8.68 19.88
CA THR A 295 5.68 -9.94 19.21
C THR A 295 4.36 -10.46 19.78
N ILE A 296 4.21 -10.52 21.10
CA ILE A 296 2.97 -10.99 21.74
C ILE A 296 1.79 -10.13 21.30
N MET A 297 1.93 -8.81 21.34
CA MET A 297 0.87 -7.87 20.98
C MET A 297 0.53 -7.94 19.48
N LEU A 298 1.53 -8.10 18.62
CA LEU A 298 1.32 -8.31 17.18
C LEU A 298 0.51 -9.58 16.90
N GLU A 299 0.84 -10.69 17.58
CA GLU A 299 0.13 -11.95 17.39
C GLU A 299 -1.29 -11.93 17.97
N LEU A 300 -1.50 -11.24 19.10
CA LEU A 300 -2.86 -10.99 19.60
C LEU A 300 -3.68 -10.16 18.60
N ASN A 301 -3.10 -9.11 18.02
CA ASN A 301 -3.79 -8.30 17.02
C ASN A 301 -4.02 -9.08 15.72
N ARG A 302 -3.11 -9.97 15.34
CA ARG A 302 -3.29 -10.91 14.21
C ARG A 302 -4.51 -11.77 14.44
N LEU A 303 -4.65 -12.40 15.62
CA LEU A 303 -5.83 -13.20 15.97
C LEU A 303 -7.10 -12.36 15.88
N ALA A 304 -7.12 -11.17 16.47
CA ALA A 304 -8.28 -10.27 16.42
C ALA A 304 -8.67 -9.88 14.98
N SER A 305 -7.70 -9.67 14.10
CA SER A 305 -7.93 -9.37 12.68
C SER A 305 -8.51 -10.57 11.92
N HIS A 306 -7.97 -11.78 12.12
CA HIS A 306 -8.43 -12.97 11.42
C HIS A 306 -9.83 -13.41 11.88
N LEU A 307 -10.14 -13.23 13.17
CA LEU A 307 -11.49 -13.47 13.70
C LEU A 307 -12.51 -12.52 13.08
N LEU A 308 -12.17 -11.24 12.86
CA LEU A 308 -13.09 -10.35 12.15
C LEU A 308 -13.24 -10.76 10.68
N TRP A 309 -12.15 -11.12 10.01
CA TRP A 309 -12.23 -11.61 8.62
C TRP A 309 -13.16 -12.82 8.51
N LEU A 310 -13.03 -13.80 9.41
CA LEU A 310 -13.90 -14.98 9.43
C LEU A 310 -15.37 -14.61 9.67
N ALA A 311 -15.63 -13.70 10.61
CA ALA A 311 -16.99 -13.23 10.89
C ALA A 311 -17.61 -12.46 9.72
N ALA A 312 -16.82 -11.57 9.09
CA ALA A 312 -17.25 -10.80 7.92
C ALA A 312 -17.57 -11.73 6.75
N MET A 313 -16.71 -12.71 6.48
CA MET A 313 -16.98 -13.71 5.44
C MET A 313 -18.22 -14.57 5.76
N GLY A 314 -18.45 -14.87 7.04
CA GLY A 314 -19.65 -15.55 7.50
C GLY A 314 -20.93 -14.82 7.11
N ILE A 315 -21.03 -13.51 7.40
CA ILE A 315 -22.22 -12.72 7.05
C ILE A 315 -22.36 -12.52 5.54
N ASP A 316 -21.26 -12.36 4.80
CA ASP A 316 -21.28 -12.20 3.34
C ASP A 316 -21.82 -13.44 2.63
N LEU A 317 -21.56 -14.63 3.20
CA LEU A 317 -22.12 -15.91 2.73
C LEU A 317 -23.52 -16.21 3.30
N GLY A 318 -24.07 -15.34 4.15
CA GLY A 318 -25.38 -15.51 4.79
C GLY A 318 -25.40 -16.32 6.09
N ASN A 319 -24.24 -16.70 6.64
CA ASN A 319 -24.11 -17.41 7.91
C ASN A 319 -24.01 -16.44 9.10
N LEU A 320 -25.16 -16.06 9.65
CA LEU A 320 -25.24 -15.18 10.82
C LEU A 320 -24.59 -15.77 12.08
N THR A 321 -24.67 -17.10 12.29
CA THR A 321 -24.05 -17.74 13.46
C THR A 321 -22.52 -17.66 13.39
N GLY A 322 -21.97 -17.82 12.19
CA GLY A 322 -20.55 -17.66 11.89
C GLY A 322 -20.01 -16.25 12.10
N PHE A 323 -20.89 -15.24 12.23
CA PHE A 323 -20.50 -13.90 12.66
C PHE A 323 -20.35 -13.81 14.18
N PHE A 324 -21.34 -14.28 14.95
CA PHE A 324 -21.37 -14.06 16.40
C PHE A 324 -20.28 -14.81 17.18
N TYR A 325 -19.92 -16.03 16.75
CA TYR A 325 -18.92 -16.80 17.48
C TYR A 325 -17.54 -16.15 17.38
N PRO A 326 -16.94 -15.91 16.19
CA PRO A 326 -15.63 -15.28 16.13
C PRO A 326 -15.60 -13.86 16.75
N PHE A 327 -16.72 -13.13 16.73
CA PHE A 327 -16.83 -11.84 17.43
C PHE A 327 -16.70 -11.96 18.94
N ARG A 328 -17.37 -12.93 19.58
CA ARG A 328 -17.25 -13.16 21.02
C ARG A 328 -15.80 -13.46 21.40
N GLU A 329 -15.14 -14.33 20.64
CA GLU A 329 -13.75 -14.71 20.84
C GLU A 329 -12.82 -13.51 20.63
N ARG A 330 -13.13 -12.67 19.62
CA ARG A 330 -12.41 -11.43 19.33
C ARG A 330 -12.48 -10.45 20.51
N GLU A 331 -13.62 -10.32 21.18
CA GLU A 331 -13.76 -9.44 22.34
C GLU A 331 -12.81 -9.84 23.49
N TRP A 332 -12.57 -11.14 23.71
CA TRP A 332 -11.60 -11.59 24.72
C TRP A 332 -10.16 -11.19 24.39
N ILE A 333 -9.83 -11.11 23.11
CA ILE A 333 -8.52 -10.65 22.64
C ILE A 333 -8.41 -9.13 22.75
N LEU A 334 -9.46 -8.40 22.38
CA LEU A 334 -9.50 -6.94 22.54
C LEU A 334 -9.36 -6.52 23.99
N ASP A 335 -9.95 -7.27 24.92
CA ASP A 335 -9.78 -7.07 26.36
C ASP A 335 -8.33 -7.18 26.83
N LEU A 336 -7.52 -8.05 26.21
CA LEU A 336 -6.09 -8.15 26.50
C LEU A 336 -5.35 -6.95 25.91
N LEU A 337 -5.66 -6.58 24.67
CA LEU A 337 -5.03 -5.45 24.00
C LEU A 337 -5.34 -4.12 24.71
N GLU A 338 -6.56 -3.95 25.21
CA GLU A 338 -6.97 -2.82 26.04
C GLU A 338 -6.22 -2.81 27.37
N MET A 339 -6.07 -3.95 28.02
CA MET A 339 -5.34 -4.03 29.30
C MET A 339 -3.87 -3.62 29.16
N ALA A 340 -3.25 -3.88 28.01
CA ALA A 340 -1.85 -3.51 27.76
C ALA A 340 -1.68 -2.06 27.26
N SER A 341 -2.63 -1.53 26.48
CA SER A 341 -2.48 -0.23 25.78
C SER A 341 -3.41 0.89 26.26
N GLY A 342 -4.47 0.54 26.99
CA GLY A 342 -5.55 1.45 27.39
C GLY A 342 -6.58 1.78 26.29
N ASN A 343 -6.47 1.18 25.10
CA ASN A 343 -7.41 1.41 23.98
C ASN A 343 -7.79 0.08 23.30
N ARG A 344 -8.97 0.02 22.69
CA ARG A 344 -9.51 -1.19 22.04
C ARG A 344 -9.26 -1.28 20.54
N MET A 345 -8.84 -0.20 19.89
CA MET A 345 -8.58 -0.19 18.44
C MET A 345 -7.27 0.51 18.06
N ASN A 346 -7.06 1.74 18.53
CA ASN A 346 -5.84 2.50 18.24
C ASN A 346 -4.90 2.42 19.44
N TYR A 347 -4.03 1.42 19.43
CA TYR A 347 -3.26 1.00 20.60
C TYR A 347 -2.05 1.89 20.88
N ASN A 348 -1.36 2.39 19.85
CA ASN A 348 -0.17 3.23 19.95
C ASN A 348 0.85 2.72 21.00
N TYR A 349 1.00 1.40 21.04
CA TYR A 349 1.74 0.68 22.08
C TYR A 349 3.24 0.62 21.78
N GLY A 350 3.60 0.38 20.51
CA GLY A 350 4.98 0.47 20.05
C GLY A 350 5.45 1.92 20.06
N ARG A 351 6.61 2.16 20.66
CA ARG A 351 7.28 3.46 20.67
C ARG A 351 8.70 3.29 20.15
N PHE A 352 9.29 4.35 19.63
CA PHE A 352 10.71 4.33 19.24
C PHE A 352 11.57 3.92 20.45
N GLY A 353 12.37 2.88 20.30
CA GLY A 353 13.20 2.27 21.35
C GLY A 353 12.50 1.22 22.22
N GLY A 354 11.21 0.93 22.04
CA GLY A 354 10.53 -0.12 22.81
C GLY A 354 8.99 -0.07 22.81
N VAL A 355 8.42 -0.11 24.01
CA VAL A 355 6.96 -0.06 24.24
C VAL A 355 6.66 1.06 25.23
N ILE A 356 5.44 1.60 25.19
CA ILE A 356 5.05 2.69 26.08
C ILE A 356 4.96 2.26 27.55
N PHE A 357 4.36 1.10 27.83
CA PHE A 357 4.17 0.55 29.16
C PHE A 357 4.51 -0.94 29.15
N ASP A 358 4.99 -1.43 30.29
CA ASP A 358 5.18 -2.86 30.52
C ASP A 358 3.84 -3.50 30.96
N VAL A 359 3.69 -4.81 30.75
CA VAL A 359 2.52 -5.56 31.21
C VAL A 359 2.71 -6.05 32.63
N ASP A 360 1.63 -6.09 33.41
CA ASP A 360 1.63 -6.59 34.79
C ASP A 360 1.37 -8.11 34.86
N ASP A 361 1.54 -8.70 36.04
CA ASP A 361 1.31 -10.13 36.25
C ASP A 361 -0.15 -10.53 36.00
N LYS A 362 -1.09 -9.60 36.23
CA LYS A 362 -2.52 -9.82 35.97
C LYS A 362 -2.80 -10.00 34.49
N PHE A 363 -2.13 -9.24 33.61
CA PHE A 363 -2.21 -9.42 32.17
C PHE A 363 -1.73 -10.83 31.79
N VAL A 364 -0.62 -11.29 32.34
CA VAL A 364 -0.06 -12.62 32.05
C VAL A 364 -1.02 -13.73 32.49
N GLU A 365 -1.62 -13.62 33.67
CA GLU A 365 -2.64 -14.57 34.14
C GLU A 365 -3.88 -14.57 33.23
N LYS A 366 -4.41 -13.38 32.91
CA LYS A 366 -5.59 -13.24 32.04
C LYS A 366 -5.31 -13.80 30.65
N ALA A 367 -4.17 -13.48 30.05
CA ALA A 367 -3.76 -13.98 28.73
C ALA A 367 -3.69 -15.52 28.71
N LYS A 368 -3.04 -16.13 29.72
CA LYS A 368 -2.97 -17.60 29.84
C LYS A 368 -4.35 -18.23 30.00
N LYS A 369 -5.24 -17.63 30.79
CA LYS A 369 -6.63 -18.10 30.97
C LYS A 369 -7.42 -17.99 29.68
N THR A 370 -7.35 -16.86 28.98
CA THR A 370 -8.01 -16.65 27.69
C THR A 370 -7.53 -17.67 26.66
N MET A 371 -6.21 -17.91 26.56
CA MET A 371 -5.67 -18.88 25.60
C MET A 371 -6.11 -20.33 25.88
N LYS A 372 -6.30 -20.72 27.15
CA LYS A 372 -6.85 -22.04 27.51
C LYS A 372 -8.29 -22.23 27.02
N ILE A 373 -9.08 -21.17 27.01
CA ILE A 373 -10.48 -21.20 26.55
C ILE A 373 -10.54 -21.08 25.02
N PHE A 374 -9.69 -20.22 24.43
CA PHE A 374 -9.69 -19.93 23.00
C PHE A 374 -9.25 -21.13 22.15
N ARG A 375 -8.20 -21.86 22.55
CA ARG A 375 -7.64 -22.96 21.75
C ARG A 375 -8.67 -24.06 21.39
N PRO A 376 -9.47 -24.60 22.33
CA PRO A 376 -10.50 -25.58 21.98
C PRO A 376 -11.58 -25.03 21.05
N ARG A 377 -11.87 -23.71 21.09
CA ARG A 377 -12.89 -23.08 20.24
C ARG A 377 -12.48 -23.00 18.78
N LEU A 378 -11.18 -23.00 18.47
CA LEU A 378 -10.72 -23.02 17.09
C LEU A 378 -11.21 -24.25 16.33
N ALA A 379 -11.35 -25.39 17.02
CA ALA A 379 -11.90 -26.61 16.44
C ALA A 379 -13.40 -26.52 16.11
N GLU A 380 -14.10 -25.47 16.55
CA GLU A 380 -15.50 -25.22 16.15
C GLU A 380 -15.59 -24.51 14.78
N TYR A 381 -14.46 -24.02 14.25
CA TYR A 381 -14.38 -23.29 12.97
C TYR A 381 -13.71 -24.09 11.84
N GLU A 382 -13.05 -25.20 12.16
CA GLU A 382 -12.50 -26.19 11.21
C GLU A 382 -13.55 -27.26 10.90
#